data_AF-A0A1V6CPD5-F1
#
_entry.id   AF-A0A1V6CPD5-F1
#
_cell.length_a   1.000
_cell.length_b   1.000
_cell.length_c   1.000
_cell.angle_alpha   90.00
_cell.angle_beta   90.00
_cell.angle_gamma   90.00
#
_symmetry.space_group_name_H-M   'P 1'
#
loop_
_entity.id
_entity.type
_entity.pdbx_description
1 polymer ?
#
loop_
_entity_poly.entity_id
_entity_poly.type
_entity_poly.pdbx_seq_one_letter_code
_entity_poly.pdbx_strand_id
1 'polypeptide(L)'
;MQLLEHVESREYAGDSVTLHYTLRGTSSDSLAWTTLLASTATSYNGMLREKRPGMKPIWVDTVAGDGDWECTVRYCLPDKVESEVGTVRIQWSTKGGSQHVTQSISTIARYAPAGKTATDHKGAIGYNGENVEGVDLPAPVFNFQVTKRFASTGLPSLGTIYSLTAKVNAAQFSVTDTVTGQTITLNAGECLFEGAESGQAGEDGSMDYVYSFSASPNKTNFAVGDITVAAKKGWEYLWVEYADAEDSAAKRICKRPIGAHVEKVFETGNFAGLGL
;
A
#
# COMPACT_ATOMS: atom_id res chain seq x y z
N MET A 1 -29.28 5.89 35.92
CA MET A 1 -28.47 4.79 35.38
C MET A 1 -27.26 4.55 36.25
N GLN A 2 -26.88 3.30 36.46
CA GLN A 2 -25.76 2.90 37.30
C GLN A 2 -24.99 1.78 36.61
N LEU A 3 -23.67 1.93 36.50
CA LEU A 3 -22.78 0.88 36.05
C LEU A 3 -22.14 0.22 37.27
N LEU A 4 -22.32 -1.09 37.42
CA LEU A 4 -21.79 -1.90 38.51
C LEU A 4 -20.74 -2.85 37.94
N GLU A 5 -19.50 -2.76 38.41
CA GLU A 5 -18.44 -3.69 38.02
C GLU A 5 -18.49 -4.98 38.87
N HIS A 6 -18.42 -6.13 38.20
CA HIS A 6 -18.24 -7.43 38.83
C HIS A 6 -16.74 -7.73 38.94
N VAL A 7 -16.08 -7.12 39.92
CA VAL A 7 -14.60 -7.19 40.09
C VAL A 7 -14.10 -8.63 40.24
N GLU A 8 -14.91 -9.52 40.84
CA GLU A 8 -14.57 -10.93 41.02
C GLU A 8 -14.65 -11.75 39.71
N SER A 9 -15.31 -11.21 38.68
CA SER A 9 -15.51 -11.88 37.39
C SER A 9 -14.48 -11.49 36.34
N ARG A 10 -13.45 -10.70 36.67
CA ARG A 10 -12.42 -10.29 35.71
C ARG A 10 -11.67 -11.49 35.12
N GLU A 11 -11.56 -11.52 33.80
CA GLU A 11 -10.82 -12.56 33.09
C GLU A 11 -9.50 -11.99 32.58
N TYR A 12 -8.39 -12.56 33.04
CA TYR A 12 -7.06 -12.17 32.59
C TYR A 12 -6.52 -13.20 31.58
N ALA A 13 -6.11 -12.72 30.42
CA ALA A 13 -5.33 -13.43 29.43
C ALA A 13 -3.99 -12.69 29.21
N GLY A 14 -2.96 -13.37 28.72
CA GLY A 14 -1.62 -12.78 28.61
C GLY A 14 -1.55 -11.49 27.78
N ASP A 15 -2.45 -11.32 26.81
CA ASP A 15 -2.53 -10.17 25.90
C ASP A 15 -3.82 -9.34 26.05
N SER A 16 -4.69 -9.70 26.99
CA SER A 16 -5.99 -9.06 27.14
C SER A 16 -6.60 -9.25 28.53
N VAL A 17 -7.50 -8.35 28.91
CA VAL A 17 -8.32 -8.47 30.13
C VAL A 17 -9.76 -8.13 29.80
N THR A 18 -10.68 -8.96 30.27
CA THR A 18 -12.12 -8.75 30.11
C THR A 18 -12.74 -8.40 31.46
N LEU A 19 -13.37 -7.24 31.52
CA LEU A 19 -14.08 -6.73 32.69
C LEU A 19 -15.59 -6.87 32.47
N HIS A 20 -16.30 -7.36 33.48
CA HIS A 20 -17.75 -7.58 33.40
C HIS A 20 -18.49 -6.57 34.26
N TYR A 21 -19.62 -6.08 33.74
CA TYR A 21 -20.44 -5.08 34.38
C TYR A 21 -21.93 -5.40 34.24
N THR A 22 -22.74 -4.85 35.15
CA THR A 22 -24.18 -4.69 34.95
C THR A 22 -24.51 -3.22 34.84
N LEU A 23 -25.12 -2.82 33.73
CA LEU A 23 -25.65 -1.48 33.55
C LEU A 23 -27.15 -1.49 33.83
N ARG A 24 -27.60 -0.65 34.78
CA ARG A 24 -28.99 -0.54 35.18
C ARG A 24 -29.59 0.82 34.83
N GLY A 25 -30.91 0.88 34.69
CA GLY A 25 -31.66 2.14 34.68
C GLY A 25 -32.03 2.64 33.28
N THR A 26 -32.07 1.77 32.27
CA THR A 26 -32.46 2.17 30.90
C THR A 26 -33.00 0.99 30.09
N SER A 27 -34.12 1.23 29.41
CA SER A 27 -34.64 0.32 28.39
C SER A 27 -34.07 0.57 26.99
N SER A 28 -33.26 1.61 26.82
CA SER A 28 -32.73 2.05 25.52
C SER A 28 -31.31 1.53 25.28
N ASP A 29 -31.15 0.73 24.22
CA ASP A 29 -29.85 0.19 23.76
C ASP A 29 -28.83 1.30 23.49
N SER A 30 -29.25 2.39 22.84
CA SER A 30 -28.34 3.48 22.48
C SER A 30 -27.85 4.21 23.73
N LEU A 31 -28.74 4.46 24.69
CA LEU A 31 -28.39 5.09 25.96
C LEU A 31 -27.52 4.17 26.82
N ALA A 32 -27.81 2.86 26.81
CA ALA A 32 -27.01 1.84 27.48
C ALA A 32 -25.58 1.85 26.95
N TRP A 33 -25.43 1.80 25.62
CA TRP A 33 -24.15 1.83 24.93
C TRP A 33 -23.33 3.09 25.23
N THR A 34 -23.93 4.28 25.08
CA THR A 34 -23.26 5.55 25.36
C THR A 34 -22.81 5.64 26.82
N THR A 35 -23.64 5.16 27.75
CA THR A 35 -23.33 5.19 29.19
C THR A 35 -22.17 4.26 29.52
N LEU A 36 -22.15 3.04 28.97
CA LEU A 36 -21.06 2.08 29.16
C LEU A 36 -19.72 2.63 28.66
N LEU A 37 -19.70 3.22 27.47
CA LEU A 37 -18.47 3.80 26.90
C LEU A 37 -17.98 5.03 27.66
N ALA A 38 -18.89 5.86 28.17
CA ALA A 38 -18.55 7.04 28.96
C ALA A 38 -18.06 6.69 30.37
N SER A 39 -18.51 5.55 30.92
CA SER A 39 -18.26 5.13 32.29
C SER A 39 -17.11 4.14 32.44
N THR A 40 -16.52 3.66 31.34
CA THR A 40 -15.35 2.77 31.35
C THR A 40 -14.13 3.45 30.75
N ALA A 41 -12.94 3.12 31.26
CA ALA A 41 -11.70 3.74 30.82
C ALA A 41 -11.37 3.34 29.37
N THR A 42 -10.69 4.22 28.63
CA THR A 42 -10.22 3.90 27.27
C THR A 42 -8.96 3.02 27.25
N SER A 43 -8.31 2.86 28.41
CA SER A 43 -7.16 1.98 28.60
C SER A 43 -7.13 1.39 30.01
N TYR A 44 -6.48 0.24 30.14
CA TYR A 44 -6.28 -0.46 31.40
C TYR A 44 -4.95 -1.20 31.37
N ASN A 45 -4.05 -0.94 32.33
CA ASN A 45 -2.71 -1.56 32.41
C ASN A 45 -1.91 -1.50 31.09
N GLY A 46 -2.00 -0.40 30.35
CA GLY A 46 -1.31 -0.24 29.06
C GLY A 46 -1.99 -0.93 27.86
N MET A 47 -3.07 -1.67 28.09
CA MET A 47 -3.95 -2.21 27.05
C MET A 47 -5.02 -1.19 26.68
N LEU A 48 -5.47 -1.19 25.43
CA LEU A 48 -6.53 -0.32 24.93
C LEU A 48 -7.87 -1.04 25.00
N ARG A 49 -8.92 -0.31 25.37
CA ARG A 49 -10.30 -0.83 25.36
C ARG A 49 -10.71 -1.15 23.92
N GLU A 50 -11.29 -2.32 23.70
CA GLU A 50 -11.95 -2.62 22.44
C GLU A 50 -13.08 -1.63 22.19
N LYS A 51 -13.20 -1.21 20.94
CA LYS A 51 -14.13 -0.14 20.58
C LYS A 51 -15.60 -0.58 20.64
N ARG A 52 -15.85 -1.89 20.61
CA ARG A 52 -17.18 -2.49 20.74
C ARG A 52 -17.22 -3.46 21.93
N PRO A 53 -17.59 -2.99 23.13
CA PRO A 53 -17.91 -3.86 24.23
C PRO A 53 -19.06 -4.82 23.89
N GLY A 54 -19.05 -6.01 24.48
CA GLY A 54 -20.20 -6.91 24.47
C GLY A 54 -21.32 -6.34 25.33
N MET A 55 -22.56 -6.40 24.84
CA MET A 55 -23.73 -5.97 25.61
C MET A 55 -24.93 -6.87 25.28
N LYS A 56 -25.60 -7.37 26.32
CA LYS A 56 -26.80 -8.21 26.20
C LYS A 56 -27.84 -7.76 27.22
N PRO A 57 -29.14 -7.63 26.86
CA PRO A 57 -30.16 -7.30 27.83
C PRO A 57 -30.37 -8.46 28.81
N ILE A 58 -30.44 -8.14 30.10
CA ILE A 58 -30.91 -9.06 31.14
C ILE A 58 -32.45 -8.98 31.17
N TRP A 59 -32.98 -7.77 31.25
CA TRP A 59 -34.39 -7.45 31.11
C TRP A 59 -34.57 -6.00 30.64
N VAL A 60 -35.67 -5.73 29.93
CA VAL A 60 -35.99 -4.40 29.38
C VAL A 60 -37.48 -4.16 29.50
N ASP A 61 -37.88 -3.02 30.08
CA ASP A 61 -39.25 -2.50 30.09
C ASP A 61 -39.31 -1.17 29.33
N THR A 62 -39.78 -1.22 28.10
CA THR A 62 -39.89 -0.04 27.23
C THR A 62 -41.02 0.91 27.63
N VAL A 63 -41.99 0.46 28.45
CA VAL A 63 -43.09 1.29 28.93
C VAL A 63 -42.62 2.11 30.13
N ALA A 64 -41.91 1.47 31.07
CA ALA A 64 -41.32 2.14 32.23
C ALA A 64 -40.03 2.91 31.91
N GLY A 65 -39.38 2.62 30.78
CA GLY A 65 -38.12 3.23 30.38
C GLY A 65 -36.90 2.66 31.12
N ASP A 66 -37.02 1.47 31.71
CA ASP A 66 -36.04 0.88 32.62
C ASP A 66 -35.54 -0.49 32.12
N GLY A 67 -34.40 -0.93 32.62
CA GLY A 67 -33.79 -2.19 32.21
C GLY A 67 -32.39 -2.39 32.76
N ASP A 68 -31.97 -3.65 32.78
CA ASP A 68 -30.62 -4.08 33.14
C ASP A 68 -29.94 -4.78 31.96
N TRP A 69 -28.64 -4.54 31.81
CA TRP A 69 -27.79 -5.05 30.74
C TRP A 69 -26.57 -5.73 31.33
N GLU A 70 -26.22 -6.89 30.80
CA GLU A 70 -24.92 -7.52 30.99
C GLU A 70 -23.95 -6.91 29.99
N CYS A 71 -22.84 -6.38 30.49
CA CYS A 71 -21.84 -5.68 29.68
C CYS A 71 -20.46 -6.30 29.89
N THR A 72 -19.74 -6.49 28.79
CA THR A 72 -18.40 -7.08 28.78
C THR A 72 -17.46 -6.12 28.08
N VAL A 73 -16.44 -5.62 28.78
CA VAL A 73 -15.47 -4.67 28.24
C VAL A 73 -14.11 -5.32 28.21
N ARG A 74 -13.63 -5.63 27.01
CA ARG A 74 -12.30 -6.19 26.78
C ARG A 74 -11.28 -5.09 26.55
N TYR A 75 -10.09 -5.25 27.12
CA TYR A 75 -8.90 -4.46 26.84
C TYR A 75 -7.85 -5.39 26.27
N CYS A 76 -7.16 -4.99 25.21
CA CYS A 76 -6.11 -5.79 24.58
C CYS A 76 -4.94 -4.91 24.14
N LEU A 77 -3.82 -5.54 23.77
CA LEU A 77 -2.68 -4.80 23.23
C LEU A 77 -3.10 -3.97 22.00
N PRO A 78 -2.47 -2.81 21.74
CA PRO A 78 -2.88 -1.91 20.65
C PRO A 78 -2.94 -2.55 19.25
N ASP A 79 -2.12 -3.56 18.98
CA ASP A 79 -2.09 -4.33 17.72
C ASP A 79 -3.21 -5.37 17.61
N LYS A 80 -3.90 -5.66 18.72
CA LYS A 80 -5.01 -6.61 18.83
C LYS A 80 -6.38 -5.93 18.86
N VAL A 81 -6.42 -4.61 18.96
CA VAL A 81 -7.68 -3.86 18.88
C VAL A 81 -8.21 -3.96 17.47
N GLU A 82 -9.44 -4.45 17.33
CA GLU A 82 -10.11 -4.48 16.04
C GLU A 82 -10.20 -3.07 15.45
N SER A 83 -9.80 -2.94 14.18
CA SER A 83 -9.85 -1.67 13.47
C SER A 83 -11.30 -1.32 13.11
N GLU A 84 -11.67 -0.04 13.22
CA GLU A 84 -13.01 0.40 12.83
C GLU A 84 -13.20 0.32 11.33
N VAL A 85 -14.45 0.13 10.90
CA VAL A 85 -14.85 0.42 9.51
C VAL A 85 -14.33 1.80 9.10
N GLY A 86 -13.71 1.85 7.92
CA GLY A 86 -13.07 3.04 7.38
C GLY A 86 -11.61 3.21 7.78
N THR A 87 -11.08 2.43 8.73
CA THR A 87 -9.65 2.45 9.05
C THR A 87 -8.85 2.02 7.83
N VAL A 88 -7.86 2.82 7.47
CA VAL A 88 -6.88 2.54 6.41
C VAL A 88 -5.49 2.47 7.03
N ARG A 89 -4.78 1.38 6.76
CA ARG A 89 -3.38 1.16 7.16
C ARG A 89 -2.51 0.98 5.94
N ILE A 90 -1.33 1.59 5.96
CA ILE A 90 -0.37 1.48 4.87
C ILE A 90 0.91 0.83 5.39
N GLN A 91 1.34 -0.23 4.71
CA GLN A 91 2.65 -0.84 4.90
C GLN A 91 3.47 -0.63 3.63
N TRP A 92 4.74 -0.28 3.73
CA TRP A 92 5.52 0.06 2.54
C TRP A 92 7.00 -0.33 2.66
N SER A 93 7.64 -0.48 1.51
CA SER A 93 9.05 -0.80 1.35
C SER A 93 9.60 -0.17 0.08
N THR A 94 10.77 0.46 0.19
CA THR A 94 11.59 0.92 -0.96
C THR A 94 12.62 -0.12 -1.39
N LYS A 95 12.57 -1.31 -0.78
CA LYS A 95 13.47 -2.43 -1.07
C LYS A 95 12.83 -3.38 -2.07
N GLY A 96 13.69 -4.06 -2.84
CA GLY A 96 13.30 -5.12 -3.77
C GLY A 96 13.15 -4.63 -5.20
N GLY A 97 13.30 -5.55 -6.14
CA GLY A 97 13.29 -5.28 -7.58
C GLY A 97 14.67 -5.39 -8.23
N SER A 98 14.69 -5.89 -9.46
CA SER A 98 15.84 -5.87 -10.35
C SER A 98 15.39 -5.28 -11.68
N GLN A 99 16.18 -4.39 -12.25
CA GLN A 99 15.98 -3.89 -13.61
C GLN A 99 17.23 -4.18 -14.42
N HIS A 100 17.03 -4.83 -15.56
CA HIS A 100 18.05 -4.97 -16.56
C HIS A 100 18.19 -3.65 -17.35
N VAL A 101 19.40 -3.08 -17.40
CA VAL A 101 19.69 -1.86 -18.13
C VAL A 101 20.82 -2.06 -19.13
N THR A 102 20.58 -1.69 -20.38
CA THR A 102 21.59 -1.73 -21.46
C THR A 102 22.29 -0.38 -21.64
N GLN A 103 21.80 0.66 -20.98
CA GLN A 103 22.21 2.04 -21.19
C GLN A 103 22.51 2.74 -19.86
N SER A 104 23.64 3.43 -19.78
CA SER A 104 24.01 4.24 -18.63
C SER A 104 23.32 5.61 -18.66
N ILE A 105 23.12 6.19 -17.47
CA ILE A 105 22.68 7.57 -17.31
C ILE A 105 23.76 8.53 -17.84
N SER A 106 25.02 8.23 -17.53
CA SER A 106 26.18 8.97 -18.01
C SER A 106 27.46 8.14 -17.89
N THR A 107 28.36 8.25 -18.85
CA THR A 107 29.71 7.70 -18.73
C THR A 107 30.58 8.62 -17.89
N ILE A 108 30.97 8.19 -16.67
CA ILE A 108 31.75 9.01 -15.73
C ILE A 108 33.20 9.21 -16.20
N ALA A 109 33.83 8.14 -16.67
CA ALA A 109 35.20 8.18 -17.18
C ALA A 109 35.43 7.07 -18.19
N ARG A 110 36.45 7.25 -19.04
CA ARG A 110 36.93 6.25 -19.98
C ARG A 110 38.46 6.23 -19.92
N TYR A 111 39.05 5.04 -19.90
CA TYR A 111 40.49 4.87 -19.77
C TYR A 111 41.03 4.01 -20.91
N ALA A 112 42.16 4.40 -21.48
CA ALA A 112 42.86 3.66 -22.53
C ALA A 112 44.37 3.66 -22.25
N PRO A 113 45.13 2.68 -22.78
CA PRO A 113 46.59 2.70 -22.73
C PRO A 113 47.18 3.98 -23.32
N ALA A 114 48.40 4.33 -22.91
CA ALA A 114 49.09 5.53 -23.41
C ALA A 114 49.13 5.55 -24.96
N GLY A 115 48.75 6.69 -25.55
CA GLY A 115 48.67 6.86 -27.00
C GLY A 115 47.45 6.23 -27.67
N LYS A 116 46.47 5.73 -26.90
CA LYS A 116 45.18 5.23 -27.41
C LYS A 116 44.03 6.04 -26.83
N THR A 117 42.91 6.03 -27.55
CA THR A 117 41.64 6.63 -27.12
C THR A 117 40.64 5.51 -26.86
N ALA A 118 39.91 5.60 -25.75
CA ALA A 118 38.85 4.64 -25.42
C ALA A 118 37.61 4.90 -26.28
N THR A 119 37.03 3.84 -26.82
CA THR A 119 35.85 3.88 -27.69
C THR A 119 34.65 4.52 -26.98
N ASP A 120 33.92 5.37 -27.72
CA ASP A 120 32.65 5.97 -27.30
C ASP A 120 31.45 5.17 -27.78
N HIS A 121 30.99 4.26 -26.92
CA HIS A 121 29.75 3.51 -27.10
C HIS A 121 28.49 4.31 -26.73
N LYS A 122 28.62 5.62 -26.47
CA LYS A 122 27.50 6.51 -26.12
C LYS A 122 26.65 5.99 -24.95
N GLY A 123 27.31 5.40 -23.96
CA GLY A 123 26.70 4.89 -22.74
C GLY A 123 26.14 3.47 -22.80
N ALA A 124 26.32 2.73 -23.90
CA ALA A 124 26.00 1.30 -23.91
C ALA A 124 26.83 0.54 -22.85
N ILE A 125 26.17 -0.35 -22.10
CA ILE A 125 26.76 -1.12 -21.00
C ILE A 125 26.98 -2.57 -21.46
N GLY A 126 28.13 -3.15 -21.12
CA GLY A 126 28.37 -4.57 -21.36
C GLY A 126 28.58 -4.95 -22.83
N TYR A 127 29.12 -4.04 -23.65
CA TYR A 127 29.45 -4.39 -25.04
C TYR A 127 30.55 -5.45 -25.11
N ASN A 128 30.27 -6.60 -25.73
CA ASN A 128 31.18 -7.74 -25.82
C ASN A 128 31.94 -7.85 -27.16
N GLY A 129 31.76 -6.89 -28.06
CA GLY A 129 32.33 -6.92 -29.41
C GLY A 129 31.30 -7.14 -30.52
N GLU A 130 30.09 -7.58 -30.15
CA GLU A 130 28.98 -7.77 -31.10
C GLU A 130 27.66 -7.26 -30.51
N ASN A 131 27.35 -7.62 -29.27
CA ASN A 131 26.10 -7.33 -28.58
C ASN A 131 26.30 -6.43 -27.36
N VAL A 132 25.24 -5.74 -26.96
CA VAL A 132 25.15 -4.95 -25.73
C VAL A 132 24.41 -5.77 -24.68
N GLU A 133 25.15 -6.37 -23.75
CA GLU A 133 24.58 -7.30 -22.76
C GLU A 133 23.91 -6.60 -21.57
N GLY A 134 24.22 -5.32 -21.33
CA GLY A 134 23.70 -4.60 -20.18
C GLY A 134 24.18 -5.13 -18.83
N VAL A 135 23.46 -4.75 -17.78
CA VAL A 135 23.68 -5.17 -16.40
C VAL A 135 22.37 -5.11 -15.62
N ASP A 136 22.23 -6.00 -14.63
CA ASP A 136 21.12 -5.94 -13.68
C ASP A 136 21.44 -4.99 -12.53
N LEU A 137 20.55 -4.04 -12.28
CA LEU A 137 20.63 -3.11 -11.16
C LEU A 137 19.47 -3.34 -10.20
N PRO A 138 19.68 -3.19 -8.88
CA PRO A 138 18.56 -3.06 -7.95
C PRO A 138 17.67 -1.90 -8.39
N ALA A 139 16.43 -2.21 -8.73
CA ALA A 139 15.45 -1.21 -9.11
C ALA A 139 14.77 -0.72 -7.83
N PRO A 140 14.88 0.56 -7.45
CA PRO A 140 14.16 1.09 -6.31
C PRO A 140 12.67 1.18 -6.68
N VAL A 141 11.94 0.07 -6.52
CA VAL A 141 10.48 0.02 -6.63
C VAL A 141 9.91 0.33 -5.26
N PHE A 142 8.93 1.25 -5.20
CA PHE A 142 8.19 1.51 -3.98
C PHE A 142 6.99 0.57 -3.93
N ASN A 143 7.12 -0.50 -3.16
CA ASN A 143 6.07 -1.48 -2.95
C ASN A 143 5.28 -1.09 -1.70
N PHE A 144 3.95 -1.08 -1.78
CA PHE A 144 3.12 -0.80 -0.61
C PHE A 144 1.84 -1.61 -0.62
N GLN A 145 1.38 -1.94 0.58
CA GLN A 145 0.10 -2.57 0.83
C GLN A 145 -0.82 -1.60 1.54
N VAL A 146 -2.08 -1.58 1.15
CA VAL A 146 -3.14 -0.84 1.79
C VAL A 146 -4.12 -1.82 2.37
N THR A 147 -4.29 -1.82 3.69
CA THR A 147 -5.38 -2.56 4.35
C THR A 147 -6.48 -1.58 4.67
N LYS A 148 -7.71 -1.85 4.19
CA LYS A 148 -8.89 -1.06 4.52
C LYS A 148 -9.99 -1.95 5.10
N ARG A 149 -10.53 -1.54 6.24
CA ARG A 149 -11.69 -2.18 6.87
C ARG A 149 -12.98 -1.63 6.25
N PHE A 150 -13.76 -2.47 5.60
CA PHE A 150 -15.05 -2.12 5.01
C PHE A 150 -16.21 -2.61 5.87
N ALA A 151 -17.33 -1.89 5.84
CA ALA A 151 -18.60 -2.42 6.35
C ALA A 151 -19.13 -3.51 5.41
N SER A 152 -19.93 -4.43 5.95
CA SER A 152 -20.60 -5.49 5.19
C SER A 152 -21.43 -4.97 4.00
N THR A 153 -22.00 -3.77 4.11
CA THR A 153 -22.83 -3.13 3.07
C THR A 153 -22.03 -2.30 2.06
N GLY A 154 -20.75 -2.05 2.32
CA GLY A 154 -19.90 -1.14 1.55
C GLY A 154 -18.74 -1.84 0.84
N LEU A 155 -18.81 -3.15 0.64
CA LEU A 155 -17.74 -3.92 0.01
C LEU A 155 -17.60 -3.55 -1.48
N PRO A 156 -16.38 -3.27 -1.96
CA PRO A 156 -16.14 -3.10 -3.40
C PRO A 156 -16.49 -4.37 -4.16
N SER A 157 -16.98 -4.23 -5.39
CA SER A 157 -17.29 -5.38 -6.26
C SER A 157 -16.03 -6.18 -6.57
N LEU A 158 -16.06 -7.49 -6.32
CA LEU A 158 -14.98 -8.40 -6.69
C LEU A 158 -14.69 -8.38 -8.20
N GLY A 159 -15.72 -8.16 -9.03
CA GLY A 159 -15.55 -7.99 -10.48
C GLY A 159 -14.79 -6.71 -10.83
N THR A 160 -15.01 -5.62 -10.08
CA THR A 160 -14.26 -4.38 -10.25
C THR A 160 -12.79 -4.58 -9.85
N ILE A 161 -12.54 -5.18 -8.68
CA ILE A 161 -11.18 -5.50 -8.21
C ILE A 161 -10.46 -6.35 -9.27
N TYR A 162 -11.07 -7.45 -9.70
CA TYR A 162 -10.52 -8.33 -10.72
C TYR A 162 -10.22 -7.59 -12.05
N SER A 163 -11.13 -6.73 -12.50
CA SER A 163 -10.95 -5.97 -13.73
C SER A 163 -9.84 -4.91 -13.68
N LEU A 164 -9.42 -4.53 -12.47
CA LEU A 164 -8.37 -3.54 -12.22
C LEU A 164 -7.02 -4.19 -11.93
N THR A 165 -6.98 -5.47 -11.53
CA THR A 165 -5.74 -6.22 -11.32
C THR A 165 -4.84 -6.13 -12.54
N ALA A 166 -3.54 -5.92 -12.31
CA ALA A 166 -2.53 -5.71 -13.34
C ALA A 166 -2.77 -4.48 -14.24
N LYS A 167 -3.52 -3.48 -13.75
CA LYS A 167 -3.66 -2.18 -14.42
C LYS A 167 -2.88 -1.09 -13.70
N VAL A 168 -2.53 -0.07 -14.46
CA VAL A 168 -1.87 1.13 -13.97
C VAL A 168 -2.91 2.24 -13.77
N ASN A 169 -2.74 3.08 -12.76
CA ASN A 169 -3.67 4.17 -12.49
C ASN A 169 -3.81 5.13 -13.68
N ALA A 170 -5.05 5.31 -14.16
CA ALA A 170 -5.38 6.21 -15.27
C ALA A 170 -5.39 7.70 -14.85
N ALA A 171 -5.56 7.96 -13.56
CA ALA A 171 -5.56 9.28 -12.93
C ALA A 171 -4.67 9.27 -11.68
N GLN A 172 -4.47 10.43 -11.06
CA GLN A 172 -3.76 10.50 -9.77
C GLN A 172 -4.42 9.55 -8.76
N PHE A 173 -3.60 8.78 -8.06
CA PHE A 173 -4.02 7.87 -7.01
C PHE A 173 -3.44 8.36 -5.69
N SER A 174 -4.30 8.59 -4.70
CA SER A 174 -3.90 9.00 -3.36
C SER A 174 -4.57 8.14 -2.31
N VAL A 175 -3.82 7.79 -1.27
CA VAL A 175 -4.33 7.03 -0.12
C VAL A 175 -3.67 7.54 1.16
N THR A 176 -4.47 7.72 2.21
CA THR A 176 -4.02 8.22 3.50
C THR A 176 -4.20 7.15 4.57
N ASP A 177 -3.13 6.85 5.31
CA ASP A 177 -3.21 6.04 6.52
C ASP A 177 -3.96 6.85 7.58
N THR A 178 -5.12 6.36 8.01
CA THR A 178 -6.03 7.12 8.87
C THR A 178 -5.51 7.29 10.29
N VAL A 179 -4.46 6.57 10.67
CA VAL A 179 -3.93 6.59 12.03
C VAL A 179 -2.62 7.36 12.13
N THR A 180 -1.73 7.21 11.15
CA THR A 180 -0.49 7.98 11.09
C THR A 180 -0.67 9.33 10.38
N GLY A 181 -1.72 9.48 9.57
CA GLY A 181 -1.96 10.66 8.73
C GLY A 181 -1.05 10.75 7.49
N GLN A 182 -0.17 9.77 7.27
CA GLN A 182 0.72 9.76 6.12
C GLN A 182 -0.07 9.48 4.84
N THR A 183 0.26 10.21 3.77
CA THR A 183 -0.42 10.10 2.48
C THR A 183 0.56 9.73 1.39
N ILE A 184 0.22 8.71 0.60
CA ILE A 184 0.88 8.40 -0.67
C ILE A 184 0.07 9.09 -1.77
N THR A 185 0.74 9.81 -2.66
CA THR A 185 0.14 10.42 -3.86
C THR A 185 1.00 10.10 -5.07
N LEU A 186 0.40 9.47 -6.07
CA LEU A 186 1.05 8.97 -7.28
C LEU A 186 0.33 9.54 -8.50
N ASN A 187 1.07 10.11 -9.45
CA ASN A 187 0.51 10.65 -10.68
C ASN A 187 -0.02 9.52 -11.58
N ALA A 188 -0.85 9.87 -12.56
CA ALA A 188 -1.31 8.92 -13.57
C ALA A 188 -0.11 8.22 -14.24
N GLY A 189 -0.14 6.89 -14.30
CA GLY A 189 0.96 6.09 -14.86
C GLY A 189 2.00 5.59 -13.86
N GLU A 190 1.91 5.97 -12.58
CA GLU A 190 2.94 5.65 -11.58
C GLU A 190 2.60 4.47 -10.68
N CYS A 191 1.33 4.08 -10.56
CA CYS A 191 0.85 3.06 -9.62
C CYS A 191 0.30 1.84 -10.37
N LEU A 192 0.94 0.68 -10.23
CA LEU A 192 0.43 -0.62 -10.66
C LEU A 192 -0.34 -1.27 -9.52
N PHE A 193 -1.56 -1.72 -9.80
CA PHE A 193 -2.32 -2.55 -8.87
C PHE A 193 -1.99 -4.03 -9.11
N GLU A 194 -1.33 -4.67 -8.14
CA GLU A 194 -0.88 -6.06 -8.26
C GLU A 194 -1.99 -7.06 -7.93
N GLY A 195 -2.94 -6.66 -7.08
CA GLY A 195 -4.08 -7.47 -6.68
C GLY A 195 -4.51 -7.18 -5.26
N ALA A 196 -5.59 -7.84 -4.83
CA ALA A 196 -6.10 -7.74 -3.48
C ALA A 196 -6.55 -9.09 -2.94
N GLU A 197 -6.53 -9.21 -1.62
CA GLU A 197 -6.96 -10.38 -0.87
C GLU A 197 -7.86 -9.98 0.30
N SER A 198 -8.73 -10.90 0.73
CA SER A 198 -9.52 -10.71 1.94
C SER A 198 -8.67 -11.02 3.18
N GLY A 199 -8.71 -10.12 4.15
CA GLY A 199 -8.15 -10.28 5.48
C GLY A 199 -9.20 -10.76 6.49
N GLN A 200 -9.04 -10.31 7.74
CA GLN A 200 -9.88 -10.73 8.85
C GLN A 200 -11.31 -10.18 8.71
N ALA A 201 -12.28 -11.05 8.94
CA ALA A 201 -13.68 -10.66 9.11
C ALA A 201 -13.93 -10.30 10.58
N GLY A 202 -14.67 -9.21 10.80
CA GLY A 202 -15.21 -8.83 12.11
C GLY A 202 -16.51 -9.55 12.41
N GLU A 203 -16.86 -9.64 13.69
CA GLU A 203 -18.12 -10.26 14.14
C GLU A 203 -19.37 -9.52 13.62
N ASP A 204 -19.21 -8.24 13.28
CA ASP A 204 -20.26 -7.40 12.69
C ASP A 204 -20.40 -7.54 11.17
N GLY A 205 -19.68 -8.48 10.57
CA GLY A 205 -19.61 -8.69 9.12
C GLY A 205 -18.74 -7.67 8.39
N SER A 206 -18.03 -6.78 9.09
CA SER A 206 -16.98 -5.97 8.49
C SER A 206 -15.84 -6.86 7.97
N MET A 207 -15.13 -6.41 6.95
CA MET A 207 -14.03 -7.19 6.35
C MET A 207 -12.83 -6.30 6.04
N ASP A 208 -11.64 -6.77 6.35
CA ASP A 208 -10.40 -6.18 5.84
C ASP A 208 -10.16 -6.64 4.42
N TYR A 209 -9.89 -5.71 3.50
CA TYR A 209 -9.29 -6.02 2.21
C TYR A 209 -7.87 -5.47 2.20
N VAL A 210 -6.92 -6.30 1.76
CA VAL A 210 -5.49 -5.97 1.63
C VAL A 210 -5.18 -5.83 0.15
N TYR A 211 -4.73 -4.66 -0.27
CA TYR A 211 -4.40 -4.33 -1.66
C TYR A 211 -2.90 -4.17 -1.80
N SER A 212 -2.29 -4.81 -2.80
CA SER A 212 -0.88 -4.70 -3.11
C SER A 212 -0.65 -3.80 -4.31
N PHE A 213 0.29 -2.87 -4.18
CA PHE A 213 0.65 -1.92 -5.21
C PHE A 213 2.16 -1.79 -5.35
N SER A 214 2.57 -1.51 -6.58
CA SER A 214 3.93 -1.14 -6.91
C SER A 214 3.95 0.23 -7.58
N ALA A 215 4.86 1.10 -7.14
CA ALA A 215 5.03 2.43 -7.71
C ALA A 215 6.38 2.61 -8.40
N SER A 216 6.33 3.26 -9.57
CA SER A 216 7.49 3.64 -10.37
C SER A 216 7.27 5.07 -10.89
N PRO A 217 8.21 6.00 -10.71
CA PRO A 217 8.02 7.39 -11.10
C PRO A 217 8.03 7.56 -12.62
N ASN A 218 7.21 8.49 -13.12
CA ASN A 218 7.27 8.94 -14.49
C ASN A 218 8.59 9.70 -14.73
N LYS A 219 9.17 9.56 -15.93
CA LYS A 219 10.38 10.28 -16.35
C LYS A 219 10.10 11.08 -17.61
N THR A 220 10.69 12.27 -17.68
CA THR A 220 10.60 13.16 -18.84
C THR A 220 11.97 13.73 -19.18
N ASN A 221 12.19 14.03 -20.45
CA ASN A 221 13.38 14.72 -20.96
C ASN A 221 14.70 14.09 -20.46
N PHE A 222 14.84 12.78 -20.60
CA PHE A 222 16.07 12.06 -20.25
C PHE A 222 16.77 11.54 -21.51
N ALA A 223 18.09 11.37 -21.41
CA ALA A 223 18.92 10.95 -22.54
C ALA A 223 19.15 9.43 -22.57
N VAL A 224 19.21 8.87 -23.77
CA VAL A 224 19.67 7.52 -24.11
C VAL A 224 20.78 7.69 -25.13
N GLY A 225 22.01 7.84 -24.65
CA GLY A 225 23.12 8.32 -25.49
C GLY A 225 22.82 9.74 -25.98
N ASP A 226 22.78 9.93 -27.30
CA ASP A 226 22.46 11.23 -27.91
C ASP A 226 20.94 11.40 -28.21
N ILE A 227 20.11 10.39 -27.89
CA ILE A 227 18.66 10.41 -28.12
C ILE A 227 17.96 11.03 -26.89
N THR A 228 17.10 12.03 -27.10
CA THR A 228 16.25 12.58 -26.04
C THR A 228 14.89 11.89 -26.03
N VAL A 229 14.57 11.21 -24.92
CA VAL A 229 13.25 10.63 -24.68
C VAL A 229 12.38 11.69 -23.98
N ALA A 230 11.35 12.15 -24.68
CA ALA A 230 10.47 13.21 -24.19
C ALA A 230 9.72 12.79 -22.90
N ALA A 231 9.15 11.59 -22.89
CA ALA A 231 8.43 11.06 -21.74
C ALA A 231 8.42 9.52 -21.73
N LYS A 232 8.38 8.95 -20.53
CA LYS A 232 8.12 7.55 -20.24
C LYS A 232 7.39 7.46 -18.91
N LYS A 233 6.24 6.81 -18.87
CA LYS A 233 5.52 6.54 -17.62
C LYS A 233 6.22 5.44 -16.80
N GLY A 234 5.92 5.38 -15.51
CA GLY A 234 6.53 4.45 -14.56
C GLY A 234 6.53 3.00 -15.06
N TRP A 235 5.41 2.57 -15.61
CA TRP A 235 5.11 1.19 -16.03
C TRP A 235 5.11 0.96 -17.55
N GLU A 236 5.64 1.90 -18.32
CA GLU A 236 5.99 1.65 -19.73
C GLU A 236 7.35 0.95 -19.80
N TYR A 237 7.62 0.21 -20.87
CA TYR A 237 8.93 -0.43 -21.09
C TYR A 237 9.73 0.36 -22.10
N LEU A 238 11.02 0.55 -21.82
CA LEU A 238 11.93 1.19 -22.76
C LEU A 238 12.97 0.16 -23.20
N TRP A 239 13.18 0.05 -24.51
CA TRP A 239 14.28 -0.69 -25.09
C TRP A 239 15.04 0.17 -26.10
N VAL A 240 16.31 -0.16 -26.31
CA VAL A 240 17.24 0.64 -27.11
C VAL A 240 17.69 -0.18 -28.32
N GLU A 241 17.55 0.43 -29.48
CA GLU A 241 18.03 -0.13 -30.75
C GLU A 241 19.46 0.37 -31.00
N TYR A 242 20.37 -0.53 -31.33
CA TYR A 242 21.79 -0.23 -31.55
C TYR A 242 22.22 -0.55 -32.98
N ALA A 243 23.09 0.28 -33.54
CA ALA A 243 23.75 0.02 -34.83
C ALA A 243 25.26 0.25 -34.75
N ASP A 244 25.98 -0.31 -35.72
CA ASP A 244 27.40 -0.06 -35.88
C ASP A 244 27.64 1.37 -36.34
N ALA A 245 28.59 2.03 -35.68
CA ALA A 245 28.98 3.41 -35.95
C ALA A 245 30.50 3.55 -35.82
N GLU A 246 31.07 4.46 -36.61
CA GLU A 246 32.48 4.81 -36.49
C GLU A 246 32.71 5.72 -35.28
N ASP A 247 33.70 5.35 -34.48
CA ASP A 247 34.37 6.28 -33.57
C ASP A 247 35.71 6.71 -34.19
N SER A 248 35.71 7.86 -34.86
CA SER A 248 36.90 8.39 -35.53
C SER A 248 38.01 8.78 -34.55
N ALA A 249 37.70 9.08 -33.28
CA ALA A 249 38.69 9.41 -32.26
C ALA A 249 39.42 8.15 -31.76
N ALA A 250 38.69 7.06 -31.58
CA ALA A 250 39.25 5.75 -31.25
C ALA A 250 39.74 4.94 -32.47
N LYS A 251 39.36 5.36 -33.68
CA LYS A 251 39.60 4.69 -34.97
C LYS A 251 39.10 3.24 -34.97
N ARG A 252 37.86 3.03 -34.49
CA ARG A 252 37.22 1.70 -34.39
C ARG A 252 35.72 1.80 -34.69
N ILE A 253 35.13 0.68 -35.09
CA ILE A 253 33.68 0.50 -35.13
C ILE A 253 33.17 0.16 -33.73
N CYS A 254 32.03 0.72 -33.37
CA CYS A 254 31.38 0.58 -32.07
C CYS A 254 29.87 0.49 -32.21
N LYS A 255 29.17 -0.10 -31.24
CA LYS A 255 27.72 -0.01 -31.15
C LYS A 255 27.31 1.31 -30.49
N ARG A 256 26.37 2.02 -31.11
CA ARG A 256 25.74 3.24 -30.57
C ARG A 256 24.21 3.15 -30.66
N PRO A 257 23.48 3.76 -29.72
CA PRO A 257 22.02 3.81 -29.78
C PRO A 257 21.57 4.63 -30.98
N ILE A 258 20.63 4.10 -31.75
CA ILE A 258 20.00 4.76 -32.91
C ILE A 258 18.49 4.97 -32.72
N GLY A 259 17.88 4.21 -31.80
CA GLY A 259 16.47 4.32 -31.46
C GLY A 259 16.24 4.03 -29.98
N ALA A 260 15.27 4.71 -29.39
CA ALA A 260 14.76 4.40 -28.07
C ALA A 260 13.23 4.28 -28.19
N HIS A 261 12.71 3.11 -27.85
CA HIS A 261 11.32 2.75 -28.08
C HIS A 261 10.63 2.61 -26.72
N VAL A 262 9.51 3.32 -26.54
CA VAL A 262 8.71 3.31 -25.30
C VAL A 262 7.39 2.60 -25.58
N GLU A 263 7.20 1.48 -24.90
CA GLU A 263 6.08 0.57 -25.11
C GLU A 263 5.13 0.56 -23.92
N LYS A 264 3.83 0.65 -24.21
CA LYS A 264 2.79 0.43 -23.21
C LYS A 264 2.48 -1.06 -23.11
N VAL A 265 2.84 -1.67 -21.98
CA VAL A 265 2.61 -3.12 -21.74
C VAL A 265 1.49 -3.40 -20.74
N PHE A 266 1.08 -2.40 -19.97
CA PHE A 266 -0.04 -2.50 -19.03
C PHE A 266 -1.19 -1.60 -19.46
N GLU A 267 -2.41 -2.12 -19.31
CA GLU A 267 -3.61 -1.31 -19.45
C GLU A 267 -3.73 -0.30 -18.30
N THR A 268 -4.53 0.74 -18.51
CA THR A 268 -4.82 1.74 -17.49
C THR A 268 -6.22 1.55 -16.93
N GLY A 269 -6.40 1.74 -15.62
CA GLY A 269 -7.68 1.59 -14.92
C GLY A 269 -7.96 2.75 -13.97
N ASN A 270 -9.24 3.01 -13.70
CA ASN A 270 -9.66 3.99 -12.70
C ASN A 270 -9.73 3.32 -11.31
N PHE A 271 -8.79 3.65 -10.43
CA PHE A 271 -8.67 3.06 -9.09
C PHE A 271 -9.72 3.56 -8.10
N ALA A 272 -10.56 4.54 -8.46
CA ALA A 272 -11.70 4.94 -7.63
C ALA A 272 -12.65 3.76 -7.33
N GLY A 273 -12.70 2.75 -8.21
CA GLY A 273 -13.50 1.54 -8.03
C GLY A 273 -13.00 0.58 -6.94
N LEU A 274 -11.78 0.77 -6.42
CA LEU A 274 -11.22 -0.04 -5.33
C LEU A 274 -11.78 0.36 -3.95
N GLY A 275 -12.48 1.51 -3.88
CA GLY A 275 -13.06 1.99 -2.64
C GLY A 275 -12.01 2.36 -1.58
N LEU A 276 -10.80 2.73 -1.98
CA LEU A 276 -9.72 3.21 -1.11
C LEU A 276 -9.88 4.70 -0.80
#